data_AF-A0A671LK84-F1
#
_entry.id   AF-A0A671LK84-F1
#
_cell.length_a   1.000
_cell.length_b   1.000
_cell.length_c   1.000
_cell.angle_alpha   90.00
_cell.angle_beta   90.00
_cell.angle_gamma   90.00
#
_symmetry.space_group_name_H-M   'P 1'
#
loop_
_entity.id
_entity.type
_entity.pdbx_description
1 polymer ?
#
loop_
_entity_poly.entity_id
_entity_poly.type
_entity_poly.pdbx_seq_one_letter_code
_entity_poly.pdbx_strand_id
1 'polypeptide(L)'
;MPSKLEGAMDALITVFHNYSGSEGDKYKLSKRELKELLNSELTDFLTSQKDPMLVEKIMNDLDSNKDNEVDFNEFVVLVAALTVACNDFFQEQQKKKGKDVKKGK
;
A
#
# COMPACT_ATOMS: atom_id res chain seq x y z
N MET A 1 -26.74 3.40 1.11
CA MET A 1 -25.43 3.58 0.46
C MET A 1 -24.41 3.74 1.57
N PRO A 2 -23.32 2.95 1.57
CA PRO A 2 -22.26 3.13 2.54
C PRO A 2 -21.65 4.54 2.41
N SER A 3 -21.21 5.10 3.53
CA SER A 3 -20.43 6.34 3.54
C SER A 3 -19.09 6.12 2.83
N LYS A 4 -18.42 7.21 2.45
CA LYS A 4 -17.11 7.13 1.76
C LYS A 4 -16.07 6.34 2.56
N LEU A 5 -16.10 6.49 3.88
CA LEU A 5 -15.15 5.79 4.76
C LEU A 5 -15.49 4.29 4.85
N GLU A 6 -16.76 3.94 5.03
CA GLU A 6 -17.21 2.54 5.02
C GLU A 6 -16.90 1.87 3.68
N GLY A 7 -17.09 2.57 2.56
CA GLY A 7 -16.71 2.06 1.24
C GLY A 7 -15.20 1.87 1.05
N ALA A 8 -14.37 2.73 1.64
CA ALA A 8 -12.92 2.56 1.62
C ALA A 8 -12.48 1.36 2.47
N MET A 9 -13.09 1.17 3.64
CA MET A 9 -12.84 -0.01 4.49
C MET A 9 -13.23 -1.30 3.78
N ASP A 10 -14.41 -1.33 3.15
CA ASP A 10 -14.90 -2.47 2.38
C ASP A 10 -13.97 -2.79 1.19
N ALA A 11 -13.46 -1.76 0.51
CA ALA A 11 -12.49 -1.93 -0.58
C ALA A 11 -11.17 -2.55 -0.08
N LEU A 12 -10.63 -2.12 1.06
CA LEU A 12 -9.40 -2.70 1.63
C LEU A 12 -9.58 -4.18 2.00
N ILE A 13 -10.71 -4.51 2.63
CA ILE A 13 -11.05 -5.89 2.99
C ILE A 13 -11.19 -6.75 1.73
N THR A 14 -11.90 -6.24 0.73
CA THR A 14 -12.14 -6.94 -0.54
C THR A 14 -10.83 -7.19 -1.29
N VAL A 15 -9.97 -6.18 -1.41
CA VAL A 15 -8.65 -6.34 -2.05
C VAL A 15 -7.85 -7.41 -1.33
N PHE A 16 -7.72 -7.35 0.00
CA PHE A 16 -6.96 -8.35 0.74
C PHE A 16 -7.48 -9.79 0.50
N HIS A 17 -8.79 -9.98 0.55
CA HIS A 17 -9.39 -11.31 0.35
C HIS A 17 -9.44 -11.77 -1.12
N ASN A 18 -9.28 -10.87 -2.09
CA ASN A 18 -9.14 -11.27 -3.49
C ASN A 18 -7.78 -11.93 -3.78
N TYR A 19 -6.74 -11.60 -3.00
CA TYR A 19 -5.40 -12.15 -3.19
C TYR A 19 -5.03 -13.21 -2.14
N SER A 20 -5.60 -13.18 -0.94
CA SER A 20 -5.32 -14.19 0.11
C SER A 20 -6.06 -15.51 -0.11
N GLY A 21 -5.48 -16.60 0.35
CA GLY A 21 -6.10 -17.92 0.35
C GLY A 21 -6.09 -18.68 -0.96
N SER A 22 -5.34 -18.20 -1.95
CA SER A 22 -4.96 -19.00 -3.11
C SER A 22 -3.92 -20.06 -2.74
N GLU A 23 -3.05 -19.77 -1.77
CA GLU A 23 -2.10 -20.71 -1.16
C GLU A 23 -2.00 -20.52 0.36
N GLY A 24 -1.79 -21.62 1.10
CA GLY A 24 -1.55 -21.53 2.55
C GLY A 24 -2.76 -21.11 3.37
N ASP A 25 -2.60 -20.12 4.26
CA ASP A 25 -3.66 -19.61 5.13
C ASP A 25 -4.57 -18.61 4.40
N LYS A 26 -5.87 -18.88 4.38
CA LYS A 26 -6.88 -18.01 3.75
C LYS A 26 -7.06 -16.63 4.37
N TYR A 27 -6.44 -16.38 5.52
CA TYR A 27 -6.48 -15.08 6.18
C TYR A 27 -5.15 -14.33 6.10
N LYS A 28 -4.20 -14.84 5.32
CA LYS A 28 -2.90 -14.23 5.12
C LYS A 28 -2.50 -14.23 3.66
N LEU A 29 -1.56 -13.37 3.32
CA LEU A 29 -0.91 -13.33 2.03
C LEU A 29 0.46 -14.00 2.15
N SER A 30 0.65 -15.07 1.40
CA SER A 30 1.99 -15.58 1.12
C SER A 30 2.80 -14.55 0.33
N LYS A 31 4.13 -14.72 0.31
CA LYS A 31 5.03 -13.91 -0.52
C LYS A 31 4.61 -13.83 -1.99
N ARG A 32 4.03 -14.91 -2.53
CA ARG A 32 3.56 -14.94 -3.93
C ARG A 32 2.29 -14.09 -4.09
N GLU A 33 1.32 -14.26 -3.22
CA GLU A 33 0.06 -13.51 -3.25
C GLU A 33 0.30 -12.01 -3.01
N LEU A 34 1.19 -11.66 -2.08
CA LEU A 34 1.62 -10.27 -1.89
C LEU A 34 2.24 -9.72 -3.18
N LYS A 35 3.10 -10.48 -3.86
CA LYS A 35 3.68 -10.06 -5.14
C LYS A 35 2.60 -9.78 -6.18
N GLU A 36 1.58 -10.61 -6.26
CA GLU A 36 0.47 -10.43 -7.20
C GLU A 36 -0.36 -9.19 -6.86
N LEU A 37 -0.70 -9.00 -5.58
CA LEU A 37 -1.39 -7.80 -5.08
C LEU A 37 -0.62 -6.53 -5.46
N LEU A 38 0.68 -6.47 -5.17
CA LEU A 38 1.49 -5.28 -5.46
C LEU A 38 1.58 -5.00 -6.97
N ASN A 39 1.67 -6.03 -7.81
CA ASN A 39 1.72 -5.85 -9.26
C ASN A 39 0.39 -5.40 -9.86
N SER A 40 -0.73 -5.84 -9.31
CA SER A 40 -2.06 -5.54 -9.83
C SER A 40 -2.64 -4.24 -9.29
N GLU A 41 -2.48 -3.97 -8.00
CA GLU A 41 -3.09 -2.80 -7.33
C GLU A 41 -2.13 -1.61 -7.25
N LEU A 42 -0.82 -1.86 -7.24
CA LEU A 42 0.22 -0.84 -7.06
C LEU A 42 1.21 -0.77 -8.22
N THR A 43 0.74 -1.02 -9.46
CA THR A 43 1.58 -1.04 -10.66
C THR A 43 2.41 0.24 -10.83
N ASP A 44 1.82 1.41 -10.65
CA ASP A 44 2.53 2.69 -10.78
C ASP A 44 3.60 2.88 -9.70
N PHE A 45 3.35 2.37 -8.49
CA PHE A 45 4.31 2.41 -7.39
C PHE A 45 5.50 1.48 -7.69
N LEU A 46 5.24 0.26 -8.15
CA LEU A 46 6.30 -0.71 -8.48
C LEU A 46 7.08 -0.33 -9.74
N THR A 47 6.43 0.18 -10.78
CA THR A 47 7.10 0.55 -12.05
C THR A 47 8.09 1.69 -11.87
N SER A 48 7.88 2.57 -10.89
CA SER A 48 8.84 3.60 -10.51
C SER A 48 10.12 3.04 -9.88
N GLN A 49 10.07 1.80 -9.38
CA GLN A 49 11.14 1.15 -8.64
C GLN A 49 11.73 -0.01 -9.45
N LYS A 50 12.90 0.19 -10.07
CA LYS A 50 13.63 -0.86 -10.81
C LYS A 50 14.43 -1.79 -9.88
N ASP A 51 13.89 -2.16 -8.73
CA ASP A 51 14.56 -3.02 -7.75
C ASP A 51 13.92 -4.42 -7.74
N PRO A 52 14.64 -5.47 -8.19
CA PRO A 52 14.13 -6.84 -8.17
C PRO A 52 13.89 -7.38 -6.76
N MET A 53 14.49 -6.78 -5.73
CA MET A 53 14.28 -7.15 -4.33
C MET A 53 13.21 -6.31 -3.63
N LEU A 54 12.51 -5.41 -4.35
CA LEU A 54 11.50 -4.55 -3.74
C LEU A 54 10.40 -5.34 -3.04
N VAL A 55 9.90 -6.39 -3.68
CA VAL A 55 8.84 -7.23 -3.10
C VAL A 55 9.32 -7.91 -1.81
N GLU A 56 10.58 -8.34 -1.76
CA GLU A 56 11.18 -8.92 -0.55
C GLU A 56 11.35 -7.89 0.56
N LYS A 57 11.77 -6.67 0.21
CA LYS A 57 11.87 -5.57 1.17
C LYS A 57 10.50 -5.22 1.73
N ILE A 58 9.49 -5.07 0.87
CA ILE A 58 8.11 -4.82 1.28
C ILE A 58 7.64 -5.96 2.19
N MET A 59 7.80 -7.22 1.77
CA MET A 59 7.44 -8.37 2.60
C MET A 59 8.09 -8.29 4.00
N ASN A 60 9.39 -8.02 4.07
CA ASN A 60 10.11 -7.91 5.35
C ASN A 60 9.65 -6.71 6.20
N ASP A 61 9.20 -5.62 5.56
CA ASP A 61 8.66 -4.45 6.25
C ASP A 61 7.22 -4.69 6.75
N LEU A 62 6.47 -5.60 6.09
CA LEU A 62 5.10 -6.00 6.46
C LEU A 62 5.07 -7.05 7.54
N ASP A 63 5.84 -8.12 7.33
CA ASP A 63 5.93 -9.32 8.15
C ASP A 63 6.63 -9.00 9.48
N SER A 64 5.87 -8.35 10.36
CA SER A 64 6.34 -7.84 11.64
C SER A 64 6.57 -8.98 12.62
N ASN A 65 5.77 -10.05 12.48
CA ASN A 65 5.84 -11.24 13.32
C ASN A 65 6.89 -12.27 12.82
N LYS A 66 7.42 -12.09 11.59
CA LYS A 66 8.44 -12.91 10.92
C LYS A 66 7.98 -14.34 10.60
N ASP A 67 6.71 -14.52 10.27
CA ASP A 67 6.14 -15.81 9.89
C ASP A 67 6.21 -16.09 8.37
N ASN A 68 6.75 -15.14 7.58
CA ASN A 68 6.81 -15.16 6.12
C ASN A 68 5.44 -15.14 5.42
N GLU A 69 4.42 -14.68 6.13
CA GLU A 69 3.10 -14.37 5.62
C GLU A 69 2.75 -12.92 6.03
N VAL A 70 1.68 -12.36 5.46
CA VAL A 70 1.19 -11.03 5.82
C VAL A 70 -0.28 -11.14 6.20
N ASP A 71 -0.60 -10.87 7.46
CA ASP A 71 -1.98 -10.83 7.92
C ASP A 71 -2.69 -9.52 7.54
N PHE A 72 -4.01 -9.46 7.77
CA PHE A 72 -4.80 -8.27 7.43
C PHE A 72 -4.34 -7.01 8.19
N ASN A 73 -3.89 -7.13 9.44
CA ASN A 73 -3.43 -5.98 10.21
C ASN A 73 -2.13 -5.43 9.61
N GLU A 74 -1.18 -6.31 9.28
CA GLU A 74 0.09 -5.95 8.65
C GLU A 74 -0.14 -5.27 7.29
N PHE A 75 -1.08 -5.80 6.49
CA PHE A 75 -1.51 -5.18 5.24
C PHE A 75 -2.08 -3.76 5.44
N VAL A 76 -3.01 -3.57 6.39
CA VAL A 76 -3.63 -2.27 6.62
C VAL A 76 -2.63 -1.24 7.15
N VAL A 77 -1.69 -1.65 8.01
CA VAL A 77 -0.64 -0.77 8.52
C VAL A 77 0.21 -0.21 7.38
N LEU A 78 0.55 -1.03 6.38
CA LEU A 78 1.26 -0.54 5.19
C LEU A 78 0.45 0.44 4.37
N VAL A 79 -0.80 0.09 4.06
CA VAL A 79 -1.65 0.98 3.25
C VAL A 79 -1.81 2.32 3.96
N ALA A 80 -1.94 2.33 5.28
CA ALA A 80 -1.94 3.54 6.08
C ALA A 80 -0.60 4.29 5.96
N ALA A 81 0.54 3.61 6.11
CA ALA A 81 1.86 4.22 5.99
C ALA A 81 2.11 4.84 4.61
N LEU A 82 1.78 4.13 3.53
CA LEU A 82 1.84 4.64 2.16
C LEU A 82 0.91 5.84 1.97
N THR A 83 -0.31 5.77 2.49
CA THR A 83 -1.27 6.87 2.42
C THR A 83 -0.75 8.12 3.12
N VAL A 84 -0.14 7.97 4.30
CA VAL A 84 0.50 9.08 5.04
C VAL A 84 1.66 9.64 4.25
N ALA A 85 2.56 8.79 3.72
CA ALA A 85 3.69 9.24 2.91
C ALA A 85 3.24 10.00 1.65
N CYS A 86 2.22 9.50 0.95
CA CYS A 86 1.61 10.18 -0.20
C CYS A 86 0.97 11.53 0.20
N ASN A 87 0.29 11.57 1.35
CA ASN A 87 -0.32 12.79 1.87
C ASN A 87 0.73 13.84 2.26
N ASP A 88 1.83 13.45 2.88
CA ASP A 88 2.93 14.35 3.24
C ASP A 88 3.59 14.92 1.98
N PHE A 89 3.87 14.07 0.99
CA PHE A 89 4.37 14.50 -0.32
C PHE A 89 3.42 15.51 -1.00
N PHE A 90 2.11 15.24 -0.95
CA PHE A 90 1.10 16.14 -1.51
C PHE A 90 1.05 17.49 -0.78
N GLN A 91 1.13 17.49 0.56
CA GLN A 91 1.20 18.71 1.35
C GLN A 91 2.46 19.54 1.07
N GLU A 92 3.61 18.89 0.86
CA GLU A 92 4.84 19.57 0.47
C GLU A 92 4.77 20.20 -0.92
N GLN A 93 4.16 19.51 -1.88
CA GLN A 93 3.92 20.03 -3.23
C GLN A 93 3.01 21.27 -3.21
N GLN A 94 1.97 21.26 -2.37
CA GLN A 94 1.10 22.42 -2.16
C GLN A 94 1.84 23.62 -1.56
N LYS A 95 2.72 23.38 -0.58
CA LYS A 95 3.57 24.43 0.02
C LYS A 95 4.58 25.01 -0.98
N LYS A 96 5.09 24.21 -1.93
CA LYS A 96 5.99 24.68 -3.00
C LYS A 96 5.24 25.54 -4.03
N LYS A 97 4.07 25.12 -4.52
CA LYS A 97 3.22 25.92 -5.43
C LYS A 97 2.80 27.28 -4.84
N GLY A 98 2.58 27.37 -3.52
CA GLY A 98 2.27 28.64 -2.85
C GLY A 98 3.45 29.63 -2.75
N LYS A 99 4.70 29.17 -2.87
CA LYS A 99 5.90 30.03 -2.83
C LYS A 99 6.26 30.62 -4.18
N ASP A 100 6.01 29.92 -5.29
CA ASP A 100 6.24 30.44 -6.64
C ASP A 100 5.25 31.56 -7.01
N VAL A 101 4.00 31.48 -6.53
CA VAL A 101 2.99 32.55 -6.71
C VAL A 101 3.37 33.85 -5.97
N LYS A 102 4.15 33.77 -4.88
CA LYS A 102 4.57 34.95 -4.10
C LYS A 102 5.87 35.60 -4.59
N LYS A 103 6.64 34.96 -5.48
CA LYS A 103 7.87 35.55 -6.07
C LYS A 103 7.63 36.26 -7.41
N GLY A 104 6.43 36.18 -7.97
CA GLY A 104 6.04 36.82 -9.23
C GLY A 104 5.11 38.02 -9.09
N LYS A 105 5.03 38.66 -7.92
CA LYS A 105 4.34 39.94 -7.73
C LYS A 105 5.31 40.99 -7.23
#